data_AF-A0A6B3I4M0-F1
#
_entry.id   AF-A0A6B3I4M0-F1
#
_cell.length_a   1.000
_cell.length_b   1.000
_cell.length_c   1.000
_cell.angle_alpha   90.00
_cell.angle_beta   90.00
_cell.angle_gamma   90.00
#
_symmetry.space_group_name_H-M   'P 1'
#
loop_
_entity.id
_entity.type
_entity.pdbx_description
1 polymer ?
#
loop_
_entity_poly.entity_id
_entity_poly.type
_entity_poly.pdbx_seq_one_letter_code
_entity_poly.pdbx_strand_id
1 'polypeptide(L)'
;MDRTRPDDLYPPIDPYDSGMLDVGDGNLVYWEVCGNPDGKTALVVHGGPGSGCTPRARQYFDPDRYRVVLFDQRGCGRSTPHASDPATDMRHNTTHHLIADMERLREHLNITDWLLYGGSWG
;
A
#
# COMPACT_ATOMS: atom_id res chain seq x y z
N MET A 1 22.60 -1.98 12.47
CA MET A 1 22.89 -0.67 13.08
C MET A 1 22.04 -0.53 14.34
N ASP A 2 22.64 -0.11 15.43
CA ASP A 2 21.98 0.13 16.72
C ASP A 2 21.19 1.45 16.65
N ARG A 3 19.86 1.42 16.86
CA ARG A 3 19.02 2.62 16.78
C ARG A 3 19.15 3.40 18.08
N THR A 4 19.82 4.54 18.04
CA THR A 4 20.07 5.36 19.23
C THR A 4 18.92 6.31 19.58
N ARG A 5 17.84 6.41 18.77
CA ARG A 5 16.61 7.16 19.11
C ARG A 5 15.33 6.47 18.63
N PRO A 6 14.21 6.59 19.38
CA PRO A 6 12.91 6.02 19.00
C PRO A 6 12.32 6.52 17.67
N ASP A 7 12.72 7.72 17.23
CA ASP A 7 12.10 8.42 16.09
C ASP A 7 12.86 8.26 14.75
N ASP A 8 13.96 7.51 14.74
CA ASP A 8 14.78 7.37 13.53
C ASP A 8 14.16 6.34 12.55
N LEU A 9 13.86 6.84 11.34
CA LEU A 9 13.44 6.04 10.19
C LEU A 9 14.58 5.18 9.66
N TYR A 10 14.25 4.04 9.04
CA TYR A 10 15.23 3.27 8.28
C TYR A 10 15.72 4.04 7.03
N PRO A 11 16.90 3.70 6.48
CA PRO A 11 17.38 4.31 5.24
C PRO A 11 16.36 4.18 4.10
N PRO A 12 16.34 5.14 3.15
CA PRO A 12 15.51 5.02 1.95
C PRO A 12 15.77 3.71 1.20
N ILE A 13 14.71 3.11 0.68
CA ILE A 13 14.75 1.87 -0.10
C ILE A 13 13.78 2.00 -1.27
N ASP A 14 14.17 1.43 -2.42
CA ASP A 14 13.33 1.31 -3.59
C ASP A 14 12.56 -0.02 -3.60
N PRO A 15 11.36 -0.05 -4.19
CA PRO A 15 10.62 -1.29 -4.32
C PRO A 15 11.36 -2.24 -5.24
N TYR A 16 11.41 -3.53 -4.88
CA TYR A 16 11.94 -4.56 -5.76
C TYR A 16 10.88 -5.11 -6.72
N ASP A 17 9.61 -4.86 -6.44
CA ASP A 17 8.49 -5.24 -7.30
C ASP A 17 7.35 -4.20 -7.20
N SER A 18 6.60 -4.00 -8.28
CA SER A 18 5.45 -3.09 -8.32
C SER A 18 4.58 -3.34 -9.54
N GLY A 19 3.32 -2.92 -9.47
CA GLY A 19 2.41 -3.06 -10.59
C GLY A 19 1.07 -2.36 -10.40
N MET A 20 0.20 -2.55 -11.39
CA MET A 20 -1.21 -2.19 -11.33
C MET A 20 -2.02 -3.48 -11.24
N LEU A 21 -2.90 -3.57 -10.26
CA LEU A 21 -3.83 -4.69 -10.09
C LEU A 21 -5.23 -4.26 -10.52
N ASP A 22 -5.82 -4.99 -11.47
CA ASP A 22 -7.24 -4.86 -11.77
C ASP A 22 -8.07 -5.44 -10.63
N VAL A 23 -8.83 -4.57 -9.97
CA VAL A 23 -9.69 -4.94 -8.84
C VAL A 23 -11.18 -5.00 -9.22
N GLY A 24 -11.48 -4.90 -10.51
CA GLY A 24 -12.82 -4.86 -11.06
C GLY A 24 -13.41 -3.45 -11.11
N ASP A 25 -14.61 -3.36 -11.69
CA ASP A 25 -15.37 -2.10 -11.85
C ASP A 25 -14.58 -0.98 -12.55
N GLY A 26 -13.64 -1.35 -13.42
CA GLY A 26 -12.77 -0.41 -14.14
C GLY A 26 -11.73 0.29 -13.26
N ASN A 27 -11.44 -0.22 -12.05
CA ASN A 27 -10.44 0.34 -11.15
C ASN A 27 -9.14 -0.48 -11.21
N LEU A 28 -8.02 0.20 -11.36
CA LEU A 28 -6.68 -0.35 -11.22
C LEU A 28 -6.02 0.25 -9.98
N VAL A 29 -5.61 -0.59 -9.02
CA VAL A 29 -4.86 -0.14 -7.83
C VAL A 29 -3.36 -0.33 -8.04
N TYR A 30 -2.59 0.72 -7.81
CA TYR A 30 -1.14 0.62 -7.79
C TYR A 30 -0.68 -0.08 -6.52
N TRP A 31 0.31 -0.95 -6.63
CA TRP A 31 0.99 -1.56 -5.50
C TRP A 31 2.51 -1.61 -5.71
N GLU A 32 3.26 -1.68 -4.62
CA GLU A 32 4.70 -1.89 -4.59
C GLU A 32 5.12 -2.73 -3.38
N VAL A 33 6.25 -3.43 -3.51
CA VAL A 33 6.81 -4.25 -2.44
C VAL A 33 8.27 -3.90 -2.19
N CYS A 34 8.60 -3.70 -0.91
CA CYS A 34 9.91 -3.28 -0.42
C CYS A 34 10.44 -4.23 0.67
N GLY A 35 11.73 -4.14 0.98
CA GLY A 35 12.37 -4.88 2.06
C GLY A 35 12.74 -6.31 1.68
N ASN A 36 12.62 -7.23 2.62
CA ASN A 36 13.03 -8.62 2.47
C ASN A 36 11.87 -9.48 1.92
N PRO A 37 11.98 -10.09 0.72
CA PRO A 37 10.95 -10.97 0.14
C PRO A 37 10.54 -12.15 1.04
N ASP A 38 11.46 -12.64 1.87
CA ASP A 38 11.23 -13.74 2.81
C ASP A 38 10.87 -13.24 4.23
N GLY A 39 10.72 -11.92 4.38
CA GLY A 39 10.41 -11.27 5.64
C GLY A 39 8.96 -11.41 6.07
N LYS A 40 8.69 -10.98 7.31
CA LYS A 40 7.31 -10.86 7.82
C LYS A 40 6.54 -9.89 6.93
N THR A 41 5.38 -10.31 6.44
CA THR A 41 4.59 -9.46 5.55
C THR A 41 3.81 -8.40 6.34
N ALA A 42 3.88 -7.15 5.88
CA ALA A 42 3.09 -6.04 6.39
C ALA A 42 2.46 -5.27 5.22
N LEU A 43 1.20 -4.87 5.36
CA LEU A 43 0.51 -3.97 4.44
C LEU A 43 0.39 -2.59 5.07
N VAL A 44 0.80 -1.56 4.34
CA VAL A 44 0.57 -0.16 4.70
C VAL A 44 -0.78 0.29 4.16
N VAL A 45 -1.69 0.69 5.06
CA VAL A 45 -2.98 1.28 4.71
C VAL A 45 -2.86 2.80 4.92
N HIS A 46 -2.71 3.56 3.84
CA HIS A 46 -2.53 5.01 3.95
C HIS A 46 -3.82 5.72 4.40
N GLY A 47 -3.64 6.87 5.04
CA GLY A 47 -4.73 7.75 5.43
C GLY A 47 -5.28 8.62 4.29
N GLY A 48 -6.05 9.62 4.68
CA GLY A 48 -6.71 10.58 3.81
C GLY A 48 -8.19 10.74 4.21
N PRO A 49 -9.13 9.96 3.64
CA PRO A 49 -8.92 9.03 2.53
C PRO A 49 -8.45 9.74 1.25
N GLY A 50 -7.80 9.01 0.35
CA GLY A 50 -7.36 9.54 -0.95
C GLY A 50 -6.00 10.24 -0.99
N SER A 51 -5.12 10.05 0.01
CA SER A 51 -3.78 10.66 -0.01
C SER A 51 -2.75 9.89 -0.83
N GLY A 52 -2.88 8.56 -0.94
CA GLY A 52 -1.86 7.68 -1.52
C GLY A 52 -0.67 7.42 -0.57
N CYS A 53 0.13 6.41 -0.90
CA CYS A 53 1.38 6.12 -0.20
C CYS A 53 2.50 7.07 -0.66
N THR A 54 3.44 7.35 0.26
CA THR A 54 4.66 8.11 -0.05
C THR A 54 5.90 7.25 0.17
N PRO A 55 7.04 7.52 -0.51
CA PRO A 55 8.28 6.75 -0.32
C PRO A 55 8.73 6.68 1.14
N ARG A 56 8.36 7.66 1.97
CA ARG A 56 8.66 7.68 3.41
C ARG A 56 8.06 6.48 4.16
N ALA A 57 6.90 5.97 3.72
CA ALA A 57 6.25 4.83 4.38
C ALA A 57 7.07 3.54 4.31
N ARG A 58 7.98 3.42 3.32
CA ARG A 58 8.91 2.29 3.18
C ARG A 58 9.91 2.22 4.34
N GLN A 59 10.16 3.36 4.99
CA GLN A 59 11.21 3.52 6.00
C GLN A 59 10.73 3.22 7.44
N TYR A 60 9.45 2.86 7.64
CA TYR A 60 8.92 2.55 8.96
C TYR A 60 9.23 1.13 9.43
N PHE A 61 9.66 0.26 8.50
CA PHE A 61 9.87 -1.16 8.75
C PHE A 61 11.34 -1.51 8.56
N ASP A 62 11.79 -2.49 9.33
CA ASP A 62 13.13 -3.04 9.19
C ASP A 62 13.27 -3.74 7.82
N PRO A 63 14.10 -3.23 6.90
CA PRO A 63 14.18 -3.77 5.55
C PRO A 63 14.72 -5.20 5.52
N ASP A 64 15.45 -5.62 6.55
CA ASP A 64 16.00 -6.98 6.63
C ASP A 64 14.96 -7.97 7.19
N ARG A 65 13.90 -7.49 7.85
CA ARG A 65 12.91 -8.36 8.54
C ARG A 65 11.53 -8.34 7.94
N TYR A 66 11.17 -7.31 7.17
CA TYR A 66 9.81 -7.15 6.66
C TYR A 66 9.75 -7.19 5.13
N ARG A 67 8.75 -7.91 4.62
CA ARG A 67 8.19 -7.75 3.27
C ARG A 67 7.08 -6.71 3.35
N VAL A 68 7.37 -5.47 2.96
CA VAL A 68 6.40 -4.36 3.10
C VAL A 68 5.66 -4.18 1.79
N VAL A 69 4.34 -4.31 1.82
CA VAL A 69 3.44 -4.00 0.72
C VAL A 69 2.85 -2.62 0.94
N LEU A 70 2.95 -1.76 -0.06
CA LEU A 70 2.27 -0.47 -0.10
C LEU A 70 1.31 -0.49 -1.29
N PHE A 71 0.13 0.13 -1.15
CA PHE A 71 -0.82 0.26 -2.25
C PHE A 71 -1.52 1.61 -2.18
N ASP A 72 -1.85 2.16 -3.33
CA ASP A 72 -2.66 3.37 -3.41
C ASP A 72 -4.14 2.95 -3.54
N GLN A 73 -5.00 3.42 -2.64
CA GLN A 73 -6.44 3.12 -2.68
C GLN A 73 -7.09 3.70 -3.95
N ARG A 74 -8.30 3.22 -4.30
CA ARG A 74 -9.03 3.65 -5.51
C ARG A 74 -9.08 5.18 -5.61
N GLY A 75 -8.81 5.71 -6.81
CA GLY A 75 -8.97 7.13 -7.10
C GLY A 75 -7.85 8.05 -6.63
N CYS A 76 -6.76 7.56 -6.04
CA CYS A 76 -5.68 8.41 -5.52
C CYS A 76 -4.28 7.90 -5.83
N GLY A 77 -3.29 8.76 -5.62
CA GLY A 77 -1.89 8.43 -5.85
C GLY A 77 -1.66 8.01 -7.29
N ARG A 78 -1.16 6.79 -7.47
CA ARG A 78 -0.89 6.18 -8.78
C ARG A 78 -2.03 5.28 -9.27
N SER A 79 -3.06 5.06 -8.46
CA SER A 79 -4.23 4.27 -8.83
C SER A 79 -5.11 5.01 -9.83
N THR A 80 -5.74 4.26 -10.73
CA THR A 80 -6.53 4.82 -11.83
C THR A 80 -7.93 4.18 -11.88
N PRO A 81 -8.95 4.92 -12.37
CA PRO A 81 -8.92 6.34 -12.75
C PRO A 81 -8.75 7.27 -11.54
N HIS A 82 -8.11 8.43 -11.72
CA HIS A 82 -7.82 9.35 -10.61
C HIS A 82 -9.03 10.25 -10.30
N ALA A 83 -9.35 10.44 -9.02
CA ALA A 83 -10.55 11.17 -8.58
C ALA A 83 -10.48 12.70 -8.80
N SER A 84 -9.30 13.24 -9.17
CA SER A 84 -9.20 14.64 -9.59
C SER A 84 -9.82 14.90 -10.96
N ASP A 85 -10.04 13.87 -11.77
CA ASP A 85 -10.82 13.97 -13.00
C ASP A 85 -12.31 13.99 -12.64
N PRO A 86 -13.06 15.06 -12.95
CA PRO A 86 -14.50 15.14 -12.69
C PRO A 86 -15.33 14.06 -13.38
N ALA A 87 -14.79 13.39 -14.41
CA ALA A 87 -15.45 12.28 -15.08
C ALA A 87 -15.26 10.93 -14.36
N THR A 88 -14.41 10.85 -13.34
CA THR A 88 -14.17 9.62 -12.58
C THR A 88 -15.39 9.21 -11.78
N ASP A 89 -15.89 8.01 -12.05
CA ASP A 89 -17.01 7.43 -11.33
C ASP A 89 -16.60 6.94 -9.94
N MET A 90 -17.24 7.49 -8.91
CA MET A 90 -16.94 7.21 -7.50
C MET A 90 -17.86 6.15 -6.88
N ARG A 91 -18.81 5.59 -7.62
CA ARG A 91 -19.79 4.60 -7.09
C ARG A 91 -19.13 3.39 -6.45
N HIS A 92 -17.94 3.00 -6.94
CA HIS A 92 -17.19 1.84 -6.45
C HIS A 92 -16.01 2.23 -5.54
N ASN A 93 -15.99 3.46 -5.03
CA ASN A 93 -14.99 3.93 -4.07
C ASN A 93 -15.60 4.01 -2.66
N THR A 94 -15.72 2.85 -2.02
CA THR A 94 -16.35 2.70 -0.69
C THR A 94 -15.48 1.79 0.18
N THR A 95 -15.60 1.87 1.51
CA THR A 95 -14.87 1.00 2.44
C THR A 95 -14.96 -0.49 2.11
N HIS A 96 -16.14 -1.00 1.71
CA HIS A 96 -16.31 -2.41 1.35
C HIS A 96 -15.49 -2.80 0.12
N HIS A 97 -15.44 -1.92 -0.90
CA HIS A 97 -14.62 -2.13 -2.08
C HIS A 97 -13.13 -2.07 -1.72
N LEU A 98 -12.70 -1.12 -0.88
CA LEU A 98 -11.30 -1.02 -0.46
C LEU A 98 -10.83 -2.26 0.32
N ILE A 99 -11.66 -2.80 1.22
CA ILE A 99 -11.36 -4.06 1.93
C ILE A 99 -11.25 -5.22 0.93
N ALA A 100 -12.14 -5.28 -0.06
CA ALA A 100 -12.10 -6.31 -1.08
C ALA A 100 -10.88 -6.18 -2.02
N ASP A 101 -10.38 -4.97 -2.25
CA ASP A 101 -9.15 -4.73 -3.02
C ASP A 101 -7.92 -5.23 -2.26
N MET A 102 -7.89 -5.02 -0.93
CA MET A 102 -6.85 -5.56 -0.08
C MET A 102 -6.82 -7.09 -0.18
N GLU A 103 -7.95 -7.78 -0.10
CA GLU A 103 -7.97 -9.25 -0.27
C GLU A 103 -7.50 -9.69 -1.67
N ARG A 104 -7.91 -9.01 -2.73
CA ARG A 104 -7.41 -9.29 -4.09
C ARG A 104 -5.89 -9.11 -4.18
N LEU A 105 -5.36 -8.06 -3.56
CA LEU A 105 -3.92 -7.82 -3.52
C LEU A 105 -3.18 -8.89 -2.72
N ARG A 106 -3.75 -9.32 -1.58
CA ARG A 106 -3.22 -10.41 -0.75
C ARG A 106 -3.07 -11.69 -1.57
N GLU A 107 -4.12 -12.06 -2.30
CA GLU A 107 -4.13 -13.23 -3.18
C GLU A 107 -3.16 -13.07 -4.36
N HIS A 108 -3.17 -11.92 -5.03
CA HIS A 108 -2.27 -11.62 -6.15
C HIS A 108 -0.79 -11.79 -5.78
N LEU A 109 -0.41 -11.37 -4.57
CA LEU A 109 0.96 -11.43 -4.05
C LEU A 109 1.28 -12.74 -3.31
N ASN A 110 0.36 -13.71 -3.31
CA ASN A 110 0.46 -15.00 -2.62
C ASN A 110 0.78 -14.86 -1.12
N ILE A 111 0.11 -13.94 -0.43
CA ILE A 111 0.30 -13.68 1.01
C ILE A 111 -0.75 -14.46 1.79
N THR A 112 -0.33 -15.23 2.80
CA THR A 112 -1.29 -15.95 3.66
C THR A 112 -1.83 -15.04 4.75
N ASP A 113 -0.95 -14.41 5.51
CA ASP A 113 -1.29 -13.48 6.59
C ASP A 113 -0.36 -12.26 6.54
N TRP A 114 -0.86 -11.13 7.02
CA TRP A 114 -0.07 -9.90 7.14
C TRP A 114 -0.35 -9.14 8.42
N LEU A 115 0.62 -8.33 8.82
CA LEU A 115 0.39 -7.22 9.74
C LEU A 115 -0.25 -6.06 8.97
N LEU A 116 -1.33 -5.48 9.50
CA LEU A 116 -1.89 -4.24 8.99
C LEU A 116 -1.29 -3.06 9.74
N TYR A 117 -0.71 -2.10 9.01
CA TYR A 117 -0.19 -0.85 9.55
C TYR A 117 -0.95 0.32 8.93
N GLY A 118 -1.86 0.87 9.72
CA GLY A 118 -2.74 1.97 9.33
C GLY A 118 -2.65 3.13 10.31
N GLY A 119 -2.94 4.33 9.81
CA GLY A 119 -3.00 5.54 10.63
C GLY A 119 -4.01 6.53 10.07
N SER A 120 -4.73 7.21 10.96
CA SER A 120 -5.86 8.08 10.63
C SER A 120 -7.03 7.30 10.00
N TRP A 121 -7.33 7.50 8.71
CA TRP A 121 -8.34 6.70 8.00
C TRP A 121 -7.92 5.24 7.79
N GLY A 122 -6.61 5.00 7.65
CA GLY A 122 -6.07 3.68 7.33
C GLY A 122 -6.02 2.73 8.50
#